data_AF-A0A529Y253-F1
#
_entry.id   AF-A0A529Y253-F1
#
_cell.length_a   1.000
_cell.length_b   1.000
_cell.length_c   1.000
_cell.angle_alpha   90.00
_cell.angle_beta   90.00
_cell.angle_gamma   90.00
#
_symmetry.space_group_name_H-M   'P 1'
#
loop_
_entity.id
_entity.type
_entity.pdbx_description
1 polymer ?
#
loop_
_entity_poly.entity_id
_entity_poly.type
_entity_poly.pdbx_seq_one_letter_code
_entity_poly.pdbx_strand_id
1 'polypeptide(L)'
;MTMRKWLSTVAGISLAATAACPSPASAAEYLLGPQDKVRLKVYEWRASRDVIFEWTALNDSFVVGADGTLFLPFVGQIRAEGTAPGDLARSIGDRLMQHMGLGRPPDVAVEIAQYRPFY
;
A
#
# COMPACT_ATOMS: atom_id res chain seq x y z
N MET A 1 22.10 -68.44 42.12
CA MET A 1 21.00 -68.04 41.23
C MET A 1 20.81 -66.53 41.36
N THR A 2 21.11 -65.85 40.28
CA THR A 2 21.35 -64.42 40.08
C THR A 2 20.06 -63.62 40.03
N MET A 3 20.03 -62.40 40.58
CA MET A 3 19.34 -61.18 40.04
C MET A 3 19.32 -60.08 41.13
N ARG A 4 19.36 -58.78 40.86
CA ARG A 4 19.79 -57.93 39.74
C ARG A 4 19.54 -56.49 40.24
N LYS A 5 20.62 -55.71 40.38
CA LYS A 5 20.78 -54.23 40.26
C LYS A 5 19.51 -53.34 40.31
N TRP A 6 19.49 -52.36 41.22
CA TRP A 6 18.75 -51.11 41.11
C TRP A 6 19.78 -49.95 41.14
N LEU A 7 20.31 -49.56 39.97
CA LEU A 7 19.89 -48.42 39.14
C LEU A 7 20.16 -47.05 39.80
N SER A 8 21.32 -46.50 39.40
CA SER A 8 21.86 -45.19 39.71
C SER A 8 20.96 -44.06 39.20
N THR A 9 20.72 -43.08 40.06
CA THR A 9 20.12 -41.78 39.69
C THR A 9 21.16 -40.96 38.93
N VAL A 10 20.96 -40.76 37.63
CA VAL A 10 21.73 -39.77 36.85
C VAL A 10 20.79 -38.62 36.51
N ALA A 11 21.19 -37.42 36.95
CA ALA A 11 20.49 -36.16 36.74
C ALA A 11 20.42 -35.82 35.24
N GLY A 12 19.20 -35.66 34.73
CA GLY A 12 18.97 -35.19 33.37
C GLY A 12 19.17 -33.68 33.29
N ILE A 13 20.28 -33.25 32.70
CA ILE A 13 20.46 -31.88 32.21
C ILE A 13 19.54 -31.72 31.00
N SER A 14 18.39 -31.09 31.19
CA SER A 14 17.49 -30.70 30.10
C SER A 14 18.04 -29.44 29.45
N LEU A 15 18.64 -29.61 28.27
CA LEU A 15 19.05 -28.51 27.40
C LEU A 15 17.78 -27.92 26.76
N ALA A 16 17.25 -26.85 27.36
CA ALA A 16 16.11 -26.12 26.81
C ALA A 16 16.56 -25.40 25.52
N ALA A 17 16.29 -26.02 24.38
CA ALA A 17 16.42 -25.38 23.07
C ALA A 17 15.35 -24.29 22.95
N THR A 18 15.74 -23.03 23.16
CA THR A 18 14.89 -21.87 22.87
C THR A 18 14.73 -21.79 21.35
N ALA A 19 13.60 -22.30 20.85
CA ALA A 19 13.18 -22.11 19.47
C ALA A 19 12.90 -20.60 19.27
N ALA A 20 13.82 -19.91 18.59
CA ALA A 20 13.58 -18.55 18.14
C ALA A 20 12.47 -18.59 17.08
N CYS A 21 11.26 -18.17 17.44
CA CYS A 21 10.20 -17.96 16.46
C CYS A 21 10.64 -16.85 15.48
N PRO A 22 10.73 -17.10 14.17
CA PRO A 22 10.95 -16.04 13.20
C PRO A 22 9.76 -15.09 13.27
N SER A 23 10.03 -13.81 13.56
CA SER A 23 9.02 -12.76 13.45
C SER A 23 8.67 -12.58 11.97
N PRO A 24 7.38 -12.38 11.62
CA PRO A 24 7.01 -12.09 10.24
C PRO A 24 7.72 -10.81 9.81
N ALA A 25 8.58 -10.91 8.80
CA ALA A 25 9.17 -9.75 8.17
C ALA A 25 8.05 -9.00 7.45
N SER A 26 7.67 -7.83 7.97
CA SER A 26 6.77 -6.91 7.27
C SER A 26 7.54 -6.36 6.07
N ALA A 27 7.07 -6.63 4.87
CA ALA A 27 7.62 -5.99 3.68
C ALA A 27 7.41 -4.49 3.81
N ALA A 28 8.49 -3.71 3.71
CA ALA A 28 8.40 -2.26 3.70
C ALA A 28 7.45 -1.81 2.58
N GLU A 29 6.48 -0.98 2.91
CA GLU A 29 5.54 -0.44 1.94
C GLU A 29 6.30 0.42 0.93
N TYR A 30 6.01 0.20 -0.36
CA TYR A 30 6.66 0.96 -1.41
C TYR A 30 6.17 2.41 -1.41
N LEU A 31 7.11 3.35 -1.32
CA LEU A 31 6.83 4.77 -1.46
C LEU A 31 7.15 5.22 -2.87
N LEU A 32 6.20 5.96 -3.45
CA LEU A 32 6.37 6.57 -4.77
C LEU A 32 7.60 7.46 -4.78
N GLY A 33 8.23 7.58 -5.94
CA GLY A 33 9.36 8.45 -6.19
C GLY A 33 9.25 9.12 -7.56
N PRO A 34 10.15 10.08 -7.85
CA PRO A 34 10.29 10.64 -9.19
C PRO A 34 10.41 9.54 -10.25
N GLN A 35 9.83 9.78 -11.42
CA GLN A 35 9.81 8.86 -12.57
C GLN A 35 8.98 7.59 -12.40
N ASP A 36 8.33 7.35 -11.25
CA ASP A 36 7.29 6.32 -11.18
C ASP A 36 6.12 6.70 -12.08
N LYS A 37 5.57 5.73 -12.81
CA LYS A 37 4.32 5.91 -13.55
C LYS A 37 3.18 5.29 -12.76
N VAL A 38 2.18 6.09 -12.45
CA VAL A 38 0.96 5.66 -11.77
C VAL A 38 -0.21 5.61 -12.75
N ARG A 39 -1.11 4.66 -12.56
CA ARG A 39 -2.43 4.62 -13.19
C ARG A 39 -3.45 5.11 -12.19
N LEU A 40 -4.20 6.14 -12.56
CA LEU A 40 -5.28 6.70 -11.78
C LEU A 40 -6.60 6.14 -12.31
N LYS A 41 -7.50 5.73 -11.41
CA LYS A 41 -8.90 5.44 -11.71
C LYS A 41 -9.78 6.16 -10.72
N VAL A 42 -10.81 6.81 -11.22
CA VAL A 42 -11.77 7.59 -10.45
C VAL A 42 -13.18 7.20 -10.87
N TYR A 43 -13.96 6.78 -9.88
CA TYR A 43 -15.37 6.41 -10.04
C TYR A 43 -16.23 7.15 -9.04
N GLU A 44 -17.47 7.43 -9.42
CA GLU A 44 -18.45 8.08 -8.55
C GLU A 44 -19.71 7.25 -8.48
N TRP A 45 -20.15 6.92 -7.26
CA TRP A 45 -21.45 6.31 -7.05
C TRP A 45 -22.55 7.37 -7.07
N ARG A 46 -23.42 7.31 -8.07
CA ARG A 46 -24.57 8.21 -8.21
C ARG A 46 -25.87 7.48 -7.86
N ALA A 47 -26.15 7.40 -6.56
CA ALA A 47 -27.31 6.67 -6.02
C ALA A 47 -28.65 7.08 -6.65
N SER A 48 -28.86 8.39 -6.89
CA SER A 48 -30.10 8.91 -7.50
C SER A 48 -30.37 8.37 -8.91
N ARG A 49 -29.34 7.82 -9.56
CA ARG A 49 -29.40 7.28 -10.92
C ARG A 49 -29.03 5.79 -10.99
N ASP A 50 -28.78 5.17 -9.83
CA ASP A 50 -28.32 3.77 -9.71
C ASP A 50 -27.18 3.41 -10.67
N VAL A 51 -26.17 4.30 -10.77
CA VAL A 51 -25.07 4.16 -11.74
C VAL A 51 -23.72 4.46 -11.13
N ILE A 52 -22.72 3.67 -11.54
CA ILE A 52 -21.31 3.97 -11.33
C ILE A 52 -20.86 4.85 -12.50
N PHE A 53 -20.53 6.10 -12.21
CA PHE A 53 -20.07 7.04 -13.22
C PHE A 53 -18.54 7.04 -13.26
N GLU A 54 -17.99 6.73 -14.43
CA GLU A 54 -16.55 6.75 -14.67
C GLU A 54 -16.08 8.13 -15.09
N TRP A 55 -15.03 8.65 -14.44
CA TRP A 55 -14.45 9.94 -14.77
C TRP A 55 -13.34 9.76 -15.81
N THR A 56 -13.73 9.49 -17.06
CA THR A 56 -12.82 9.13 -18.16
C THR A 56 -11.65 10.10 -18.35
N ALA A 57 -11.84 11.40 -18.12
CA ALA A 57 -10.78 12.41 -18.24
C ALA A 57 -9.70 12.32 -17.13
N LEU A 58 -9.97 11.66 -16.01
CA LEU A 58 -9.01 11.40 -14.94
C LEU A 58 -8.42 9.99 -15.00
N ASN A 59 -9.08 9.08 -15.72
CA ASN A 59 -8.70 7.67 -15.79
C ASN A 59 -7.56 7.45 -16.79
N ASP A 60 -6.38 7.96 -16.43
CA ASP A 60 -5.18 7.89 -17.26
C ASP A 60 -3.95 7.46 -16.44
N SER A 61 -2.79 7.43 -17.07
CA SER A 61 -1.51 7.19 -16.44
C SER A 61 -0.68 8.48 -16.39
N PHE A 62 -0.14 8.76 -15.22
CA PHE A 62 0.64 9.96 -14.96
C PHE A 62 2.03 9.57 -14.48
N VAL A 63 3.03 10.35 -14.86
CA VAL A 63 4.42 10.14 -14.42
C VAL A 63 4.70 11.14 -13.30
N VAL A 64 5.23 10.65 -12.18
CA VAL A 64 5.70 11.50 -11.09
C VAL A 64 6.87 12.34 -11.61
N GLY A 65 6.71 13.65 -11.54
CA GLY A 65 7.71 14.62 -12.00
C GLY A 65 9.02 14.50 -11.25
N ALA A 66 10.07 15.12 -11.80
CA ALA A 66 11.39 15.17 -11.15
C ALA A 66 11.37 15.89 -9.80
N ASP A 67 10.40 16.76 -9.58
CA ASP A 67 10.12 17.47 -8.32
C ASP A 67 9.25 16.64 -7.33
N GLY A 68 8.92 15.40 -7.69
CA GLY A 68 8.15 14.49 -6.85
C GLY A 68 6.64 14.73 -6.85
N THR A 69 6.12 15.50 -7.82
CA THR A 69 4.70 15.87 -7.88
C THR A 69 3.98 15.30 -9.11
N LEU A 70 2.64 15.31 -9.06
CA LEU A 70 1.75 15.03 -10.18
C LEU A 70 0.90 16.27 -10.44
N PHE A 71 0.62 16.54 -11.72
CA PHE A 71 -0.35 17.54 -12.14
C PHE A 71 -1.56 16.82 -12.73
N LEU A 72 -2.68 16.85 -12.01
CA LEU A 72 -3.89 16.13 -12.41
C LEU A 72 -5.01 17.13 -12.72
N PRO A 73 -5.87 16.86 -13.72
CA PRO A 73 -7.04 17.70 -13.97
C PRO A 73 -7.92 17.79 -12.71
N PHE A 74 -8.51 18.96 -12.46
CA PHE A 74 -9.36 19.29 -11.30
C PHE A 74 -8.70 19.19 -9.91
N VAL A 75 -7.63 18.42 -9.73
CA VAL A 75 -6.85 18.32 -8.47
C VAL A 75 -5.77 19.39 -8.38
N GLY A 76 -5.17 19.74 -9.53
CA GLY A 76 -3.97 20.57 -9.60
C GLY A 76 -2.69 19.79 -9.24
N GLN A 77 -1.69 20.50 -8.73
CA GLN A 77 -0.40 19.93 -8.32
C GLN A 77 -0.53 19.20 -6.98
N ILE A 78 -0.14 17.93 -6.92
CA ILE A 78 -0.16 17.11 -5.71
C ILE A 78 1.17 16.40 -5.50
N ARG A 79 1.65 16.35 -4.26
CA ARG A 79 2.93 15.74 -3.90
C ARG A 79 2.75 14.21 -3.81
N ALA A 80 3.50 13.46 -4.63
CA ALA A 80 3.36 12.01 -4.76
C ALA A 80 4.55 11.22 -4.19
N GLU A 81 5.78 11.66 -4.44
CA GLU A 81 6.97 11.02 -3.84
C GLU A 81 6.86 10.91 -2.30
N GLY A 82 7.35 9.81 -1.73
CA GLY A 82 7.29 9.56 -0.29
C GLY A 82 5.92 9.16 0.23
N THR A 83 4.91 9.02 -0.65
CA THR A 83 3.58 8.52 -0.27
C THR A 83 3.36 7.11 -0.79
N ALA A 84 2.62 6.29 -0.04
CA ALA A 84 2.09 5.05 -0.57
C ALA A 84 0.96 5.34 -1.57
N PRO A 85 0.75 4.50 -2.60
CA PRO A 85 -0.30 4.71 -3.59
C PRO A 85 -1.69 4.91 -2.96
N GLY A 86 -2.01 4.17 -1.89
CA GLY A 86 -3.28 4.31 -1.17
C GLY A 86 -3.46 5.67 -0.48
N ASP A 87 -2.38 6.24 0.06
CA ASP A 87 -2.42 7.57 0.69
C ASP A 87 -2.58 8.69 -0.35
N LEU A 88 -1.90 8.54 -1.48
CA LEU A 88 -2.06 9.43 -2.62
C LEU A 88 -3.50 9.38 -3.16
N ALA A 89 -4.07 8.18 -3.30
CA ALA A 89 -5.46 7.99 -3.74
C ALA A 89 -6.46 8.72 -2.83
N ARG A 90 -6.31 8.57 -1.50
CA ARG A 90 -7.14 9.29 -0.52
C ARG A 90 -7.00 10.80 -0.67
N SER A 91 -5.77 11.29 -0.78
CA SER A 91 -5.49 12.73 -0.95
C SER A 91 -6.07 13.31 -2.24
N ILE A 92 -6.06 12.54 -3.33
CA ILE A 92 -6.70 12.91 -4.60
C ILE A 92 -8.23 12.97 -4.43
N GLY A 93 -8.83 11.96 -3.80
CA GLY A 93 -10.27 11.91 -3.53
C GLY A 93 -10.75 13.11 -2.71
N ASP A 94 -10.02 13.48 -1.67
CA ASP A 94 -10.34 14.62 -0.81
C ASP A 94 -10.30 15.95 -1.58
N ARG A 95 -9.28 16.14 -2.43
CA ARG A 95 -9.16 17.36 -3.25
C ARG A 95 -10.24 17.43 -4.33
N LEU A 96 -10.55 16.31 -4.99
CA LEU A 96 -11.64 16.24 -5.95
C LEU A 96 -12.98 16.58 -5.29
N MET A 97 -13.23 16.04 -4.10
CA MET A 97 -14.42 16.36 -3.31
C MET A 97 -14.52 17.87 -3.06
N GLN A 98 -13.45 18.49 -2.57
CA GLN A 98 -13.40 19.91 -2.23
C GLN A 98 -13.57 20.80 -3.47
N HIS A 99 -12.79 20.55 -4.52
CA HIS A 99 -12.78 21.41 -5.72
C HIS A 99 -14.06 21.28 -6.56
N MET A 100 -14.72 20.12 -6.53
CA MET A 100 -15.93 19.85 -7.30
C MET A 100 -17.22 20.01 -6.47
N GLY A 101 -17.10 20.31 -5.18
CA GLY A 101 -18.25 20.49 -4.28
C GLY A 101 -19.07 19.20 -4.07
N LEU A 102 -18.41 18.04 -4.04
CA LEU A 102 -19.08 16.76 -3.84
C LEU A 102 -19.41 16.56 -2.35
N GLY A 103 -20.53 15.91 -2.05
CA GLY A 103 -20.91 15.59 -0.67
C GLY A 103 -20.08 14.47 -0.02
N ARG A 104 -19.32 13.71 -0.82
CA ARG A 104 -18.42 12.64 -0.38
C ARG A 104 -17.27 12.52 -1.39
N PRO A 105 -16.10 11.97 -0.98
CA PRO A 105 -15.05 11.71 -1.94
C PRO A 105 -15.50 10.68 -3.00
N PRO A 106 -15.08 10.86 -4.26
CA PRO A 106 -15.20 9.81 -5.25
C PRO A 106 -14.29 8.63 -4.85
N ASP A 107 -14.57 7.46 -5.41
CA ASP A 107 -13.69 6.31 -5.28
C ASP A 107 -12.47 6.53 -6.17
N VAL A 108 -11.29 6.53 -5.56
CA VAL A 108 -10.03 6.76 -6.25
C VAL A 108 -9.10 5.59 -6.00
N ALA A 109 -8.55 5.03 -7.07
CA ALA A 109 -7.50 4.03 -7.03
C ALA A 109 -6.25 4.56 -7.74
N VAL A 110 -5.10 4.36 -7.09
CA VAL A 110 -3.78 4.65 -7.65
C VAL A 110 -2.98 3.36 -7.65
N GLU A 111 -2.54 2.94 -8.82
CA GLU A 111 -1.73 1.74 -9.03
C GLU A 111 -0.38 2.15 -9.63
N ILE A 112 0.70 1.46 -9.27
CA ILE A 112 2.00 1.67 -9.94
C ILE A 112 1.95 0.91 -11.27
N ALA A 113 1.91 1.64 -12.38
CA ALA A 113 1.92 1.09 -13.73
C ALA A 113 3.35 0.75 -14.18
N GLN A 114 4.34 1.51 -13.71
CA GLN A 114 5.75 1.26 -13.99
C GLN A 114 6.60 1.86 -12.86
N TYR A 115 7.55 1.07 -12.36
CA TYR A 115 8.54 1.53 -11.39
C TYR A 115 9.63 2.36 -12.09
N ARG A 116 10.17 3.34 -11.37
CA ARG A 116 11.31 4.16 -11.81
C ARG A 116 12.52 3.27 -12.17
N PRO A 117 13.27 3.62 -13.23
CA PRO A 117 14.44 2.85 -13.63
C PRO A 117 15.57 2.95 -12.59
N PHE A 118 16.40 1.90 -12.54
CA PHE A 118 17.66 1.88 -11.81
C PHE A 118 18.80 1.87 -12.84
N TYR A 119 19.82 2.69 -12.61
CA TYR A 119 21.01 2.82 -13.47
C TYR A 119 22.29 2.76 -12.64
#